data_AF-A0A959AN12-F1
#
_entry.id   AF-A0A959AN12-F1
#
_cell.length_a   1.000
_cell.length_b   1.000
_cell.length_c   1.000
_cell.angle_alpha   90.00
_cell.angle_beta   90.00
_cell.angle_gamma   90.00
#
_symmetry.space_group_name_H-M   'P 1'
#
loop_
_entity.id
_entity.type
_entity.pdbx_description
1 polymer ?
#
loop_
_entity_poly.entity_id
_entity_poly.type
_entity_poly.pdbx_seq_one_letter_code
_entity_poly.pdbx_strand_id
1 'polypeptide(L)'
;MKNVPHLSKEARFYDIVKKGVRLLAEQQEYKQSNLINKLKTLDLAISSASLSNIVNDKPAGLKVLKTAANGLQTIIERELGMAYSKEHREFRANGLSDWEPYIIPEEPLKLPDDSGLVIHEDGRVSIGYKTEFIATAQKEVIEVGVRLKTFSEYFTSRRENEYKDYISTLLKKGVSFKAYLLDPDSNEARLYFDDRARVQESESDAIAEMKKAIEKLIRIAKEFEQNRYPGSFEIYIYKHIPYNHFLVVDRQLEGGKMMVSHYLYATRRAECPVWEFRRSTHPKLYEMYHRSLVSFVQHAKRLP
;
A
#
# COMPACT_ATOMS: atom_id res chain seq x y z
N MET A 1 -14.85 -5.31 -37.07
CA MET A 1 -13.98 -4.24 -36.53
C MET A 1 -13.05 -3.77 -37.64
N LYS A 2 -12.90 -2.46 -37.87
CA LYS A 2 -11.97 -1.95 -38.88
C LYS A 2 -10.54 -2.18 -38.40
N ASN A 3 -9.70 -2.87 -39.18
CA ASN A 3 -8.29 -3.05 -38.87
C ASN A 3 -7.60 -1.69 -38.82
N VAL A 4 -7.27 -1.23 -37.62
CA VAL A 4 -6.47 -0.02 -37.42
C VAL A 4 -5.04 -0.33 -37.92
N PRO A 5 -4.41 0.52 -38.73
CA PRO A 5 -3.08 0.25 -39.28
C PRO A 5 -2.04 -0.06 -38.19
N HIS A 6 -0.97 -0.78 -38.51
CA HIS A 6 0.13 -0.94 -37.55
C HIS A 6 0.95 0.35 -37.45
N LEU A 7 1.18 0.87 -36.23
CA LEU A 7 2.08 2.01 -36.02
C LEU A 7 3.52 1.55 -35.86
N SER A 8 4.47 2.34 -36.36
CA SER A 8 5.87 2.18 -35.96
C SER A 8 6.00 2.38 -34.44
N LYS A 9 7.06 1.83 -33.85
CA LYS A 9 7.33 1.96 -32.41
C LYS A 9 7.41 3.43 -31.97
N GLU A 10 8.03 4.26 -32.79
CA GLU A 10 8.16 5.71 -32.57
C GLU A 10 6.81 6.42 -32.67
N ALA A 11 6.05 6.18 -33.74
CA ALA A 11 4.72 6.76 -33.93
C ALA A 11 3.77 6.40 -32.77
N ARG A 12 3.90 5.19 -32.23
CA ARG A 12 3.15 4.76 -31.04
C ARG A 12 3.52 5.58 -29.80
N PHE A 13 4.79 5.91 -29.58
CA PHE A 13 5.18 6.73 -28.42
C PHE A 13 4.67 8.17 -28.55
N TYR A 14 4.74 8.76 -29.74
CA TYR A 14 4.09 10.05 -30.01
C TYR A 14 2.59 10.00 -29.70
N ASP A 15 1.89 8.96 -30.18
CA ASP A 15 0.46 8.81 -29.97
C ASP A 15 0.09 8.71 -28.49
N ILE A 16 0.84 7.91 -27.72
CA ILE A 16 0.68 7.79 -26.26
C ILE A 16 0.88 9.13 -25.56
N VAL A 17 1.97 9.86 -25.89
CA VAL A 17 2.27 11.14 -25.23
C VAL A 17 1.19 12.18 -25.52
N LYS A 18 0.81 12.36 -26.79
CA LYS A 18 -0.19 13.36 -27.19
C LYS A 18 -1.55 13.08 -26.57
N LYS A 19 -2.02 11.83 -26.63
CA LYS A 19 -3.29 11.44 -26.03
C LYS A 19 -3.24 11.55 -24.51
N GLY A 20 -2.12 11.20 -23.89
CA GLY A 20 -1.96 11.26 -22.45
C GLY A 20 -1.96 12.68 -21.90
N VAL A 21 -1.21 13.60 -22.53
CA VAL A 21 -1.22 15.03 -22.17
C VAL A 21 -2.63 15.61 -22.30
N ARG A 22 -3.31 15.34 -23.41
CA ARG A 22 -4.68 15.84 -23.64
C ARG A 22 -5.65 15.30 -22.57
N LEU A 23 -5.62 13.99 -22.31
CA LEU A 23 -6.49 13.36 -21.32
C LEU A 23 -6.31 13.95 -19.91
N LEU A 24 -5.06 14.15 -19.48
CA LEU A 24 -4.76 14.72 -18.17
C LEU A 24 -5.12 16.20 -18.07
N ALA A 25 -4.99 16.96 -19.17
CA ALA A 25 -5.46 18.34 -19.22
C ALA A 25 -7.00 18.42 -19.14
N GLU A 26 -7.72 17.51 -19.80
CA GLU A 26 -9.18 17.48 -19.82
C GLU A 26 -9.80 16.98 -18.51
N GLN A 27 -9.22 15.96 -17.88
CA GLN A 27 -9.81 15.32 -16.69
C GLN A 27 -9.24 15.80 -15.36
N GLN A 28 -8.01 16.32 -15.34
CA GLN A 28 -7.33 16.75 -14.10
C GLN A 28 -6.90 18.23 -14.16
N GLU A 29 -7.21 18.95 -15.24
CA GLU A 29 -6.81 20.35 -15.46
C GLU A 29 -5.29 20.57 -15.40
N TYR A 30 -4.50 19.53 -15.69
CA TYR A 30 -3.05 19.61 -15.62
C TYR A 30 -2.45 20.43 -16.75
N LYS A 31 -1.60 21.37 -16.37
CA LYS A 31 -0.71 22.10 -17.26
C LYS A 31 0.56 21.30 -17.49
N GLN A 32 1.30 21.69 -18.53
CA GLN A 32 2.58 21.07 -18.86
C GLN A 32 3.56 21.08 -17.68
N SER A 33 3.57 22.13 -16.86
CA SER A 33 4.41 22.22 -15.65
C SER A 33 4.07 21.12 -14.64
N ASN A 34 2.78 20.86 -14.40
CA ASN A 34 2.34 19.81 -13.46
C ASN A 34 2.85 18.44 -13.94
N LEU A 35 2.75 18.16 -15.25
CA LEU A 35 3.21 16.91 -15.83
C LEU A 35 4.74 16.75 -15.73
N ILE A 36 5.51 17.79 -16.03
CA ILE A 36 6.98 17.75 -15.91
C ILE A 36 7.41 17.48 -14.46
N ASN A 37 6.74 18.12 -13.51
CA ASN A 37 6.96 17.93 -12.08
C ASN A 37 6.66 16.49 -11.64
N LYS A 38 5.50 15.94 -12.00
CA LYS A 38 5.14 14.54 -11.72
C LYS A 38 6.09 13.54 -12.38
N LEU A 39 6.50 13.79 -13.63
CA LEU A 39 7.49 12.96 -14.31
C LEU A 39 8.84 12.96 -13.58
N LYS A 40 9.22 14.08 -12.97
CA LYS A 40 10.42 14.17 -12.13
C LYS A 40 10.27 13.34 -10.85
N THR A 41 9.12 13.40 -10.17
CA THR A 41 8.83 12.56 -9.00
C THR A 41 8.96 11.07 -9.33
N LEU A 42 8.51 10.66 -10.52
CA LEU A 42 8.61 9.27 -10.99
C LEU A 42 10.01 8.82 -11.47
N ASP A 43 11.05 9.64 -11.35
CA ASP A 43 12.38 9.42 -11.96
C ASP A 43 12.32 9.19 -13.50
N LEU A 44 11.35 9.85 -14.16
CA LEU A 44 11.12 9.82 -15.61
C LEU A 44 11.23 11.23 -16.20
N ALA A 45 12.14 12.03 -15.64
CA ALA A 45 12.30 13.43 -15.98
C ALA A 45 12.63 13.65 -17.46
N ILE A 46 11.92 14.61 -18.08
CA ILE A 46 12.20 15.16 -19.40
C ILE A 46 12.13 16.68 -19.31
N SER A 47 12.77 17.39 -20.24
CA SER A 47 12.68 18.85 -20.26
C SER A 47 11.30 19.32 -20.76
N SER A 48 10.86 20.49 -20.29
CA SER A 48 9.64 21.13 -20.79
C SER A 48 9.69 21.32 -22.32
N ALA A 49 10.83 21.74 -22.86
CA ALA A 49 11.02 21.86 -24.31
C ALA A 49 10.82 20.53 -25.05
N SER A 50 11.29 19.41 -24.49
CA SER A 50 11.10 18.08 -25.09
C SER A 50 9.63 17.68 -25.13
N LEU A 51 8.90 17.85 -24.02
CA LEU A 51 7.47 17.53 -23.99
C LEU A 51 6.68 18.39 -24.98
N SER A 52 6.99 19.69 -25.04
CA SER A 52 6.39 20.62 -26.01
C SER A 52 6.68 20.20 -27.45
N ASN A 53 7.92 19.81 -27.76
CA ASN A 53 8.28 19.32 -29.09
C ASN A 53 7.46 18.08 -29.48
N ILE A 54 7.31 17.12 -28.56
CA ILE A 54 6.54 15.90 -28.82
C ILE A 54 5.06 16.21 -29.07
N VAL A 55 4.45 17.09 -28.25
CA VAL A 55 3.04 17.49 -28.37
C VAL A 55 2.77 18.21 -29.70
N ASN A 56 3.75 18.97 -30.20
CA ASN A 56 3.66 19.74 -31.44
C ASN A 56 4.25 19.00 -32.66
N ASP A 57 4.33 17.66 -32.63
CA ASP A 57 4.82 16.82 -33.74
C ASP A 57 6.22 17.18 -34.27
N LYS A 58 7.07 17.77 -33.41
CA LYS A 58 8.48 18.03 -33.72
C LYS A 58 9.33 16.80 -33.42
N PRO A 59 10.46 16.60 -34.13
CA PRO A 59 11.36 15.47 -33.90
C PRO A 59 11.87 15.42 -32.45
N ALA A 60 11.85 14.24 -31.85
CA ALA A 60 12.39 13.97 -30.53
C ALA A 60 13.11 12.62 -30.53
N GLY A 61 14.20 12.51 -29.76
CA GLY A 61 14.95 11.26 -29.69
C GLY A 61 14.11 10.11 -29.11
N LEU A 62 14.28 8.90 -29.65
CA LEU A 62 13.51 7.71 -29.25
C LEU A 62 13.56 7.43 -27.73
N LYS A 63 14.70 7.70 -27.08
CA LYS A 63 14.84 7.57 -25.62
C LYS A 63 13.90 8.50 -24.88
N VAL A 64 13.84 9.77 -25.28
CA VAL A 64 12.97 10.81 -24.68
C VAL A 64 11.50 10.46 -24.90
N LEU A 65 11.14 10.05 -26.12
CA LEU A 65 9.78 9.58 -26.44
C LEU A 65 9.36 8.40 -25.57
N LYS A 66 10.24 7.40 -25.41
CA LYS A 66 9.97 6.24 -24.56
C LYS A 66 9.79 6.65 -23.09
N THR A 67 10.68 7.49 -22.55
CA THR A 67 10.58 7.99 -21.18
C THR A 67 9.27 8.76 -20.95
N ALA A 68 8.94 9.70 -21.84
CA ALA A 68 7.71 10.47 -21.78
C ALA A 68 6.46 9.59 -21.86
N ALA A 69 6.42 8.65 -22.82
CA ALA A 69 5.31 7.72 -23.00
C ALA A 69 5.13 6.80 -21.79
N ASN A 70 6.22 6.29 -21.22
CA ASN A 70 6.16 5.47 -20.01
C ASN A 70 5.64 6.28 -18.82
N GLY A 71 6.17 7.49 -18.61
CA GLY A 71 5.77 8.32 -17.48
C GLY A 71 4.32 8.78 -17.55
N LEU A 72 3.82 9.19 -18.72
CA LEU A 72 2.41 9.55 -18.89
C LEU A 72 1.47 8.35 -18.72
N GLN A 73 1.85 7.16 -19.22
CA GLN A 73 1.09 5.95 -18.93
C GLN A 73 1.02 5.68 -17.43
N THR A 74 2.14 5.79 -16.71
CA THR A 74 2.16 5.62 -15.25
C THR A 74 1.27 6.63 -14.54
N ILE A 75 1.28 7.91 -14.95
CA ILE A 75 0.42 8.94 -14.37
C ILE A 75 -1.05 8.58 -14.59
N ILE A 76 -1.43 8.26 -15.83
CA ILE A 76 -2.82 7.95 -16.20
C ILE A 76 -3.32 6.66 -15.53
N GLU A 77 -2.46 5.64 -15.43
CA GLU A 77 -2.79 4.41 -14.74
C GLU A 77 -3.04 4.63 -13.25
N ARG A 78 -2.19 5.42 -12.59
CA ARG A 78 -2.29 5.68 -11.15
C ARG A 78 -3.40 6.67 -10.79
N GLU A 79 -3.59 7.71 -11.60
CA GLU A 79 -4.51 8.80 -11.29
C GLU A 79 -5.91 8.60 -11.87
N LEU A 80 -6.02 7.91 -13.00
CA LEU A 80 -7.29 7.72 -13.73
C LEU A 80 -7.72 6.26 -13.88
N GLY A 81 -6.86 5.28 -13.54
CA GLY A 81 -7.22 3.86 -13.64
C GLY A 81 -7.35 3.39 -15.08
N MET A 82 -6.62 4.06 -15.99
CA MET A 82 -6.69 3.79 -17.43
C MET A 82 -5.35 3.28 -17.95
N ALA A 83 -5.41 2.38 -18.93
CA ALA A 83 -4.25 1.86 -19.64
C ALA A 83 -4.38 2.12 -21.14
N TYR A 84 -3.25 2.29 -21.83
CA TYR A 84 -3.24 2.52 -23.26
C TYR A 84 -3.55 1.23 -24.04
N SER A 85 -4.72 1.16 -24.67
CA SER A 85 -5.08 0.07 -25.57
C SER A 85 -4.40 0.25 -26.93
N LYS A 86 -3.54 -0.69 -27.30
CA LYS A 86 -2.89 -0.71 -28.63
C LYS A 86 -3.88 -0.94 -29.76
N GLU A 87 -4.93 -1.72 -29.49
CA GLU A 87 -5.97 -2.07 -30.46
C GLU A 87 -6.84 -0.86 -30.80
N HIS A 88 -7.31 -0.17 -29.78
CA HIS A 88 -8.17 1.01 -29.94
C HIS A 88 -7.39 2.32 -30.08
N ARG A 89 -6.07 2.27 -29.86
CA ARG A 89 -5.18 3.44 -29.80
C ARG A 89 -5.70 4.52 -28.87
N GLU A 90 -6.16 4.16 -27.68
CA GLU A 90 -6.67 5.13 -26.72
C GLU A 90 -6.51 4.60 -25.30
N PHE A 91 -6.56 5.51 -24.33
CA PHE A 91 -6.62 5.13 -22.93
C PHE A 91 -8.03 4.63 -22.61
N ARG A 92 -8.12 3.47 -21.96
CA ARG A 92 -9.38 2.86 -21.50
C ARG A 92 -9.24 2.41 -20.06
N ALA A 93 -10.34 2.36 -19.33
CA ALA A 93 -10.38 1.80 -17.98
C ALA A 93 -9.74 0.40 -17.99
N ASN A 94 -8.83 0.14 -17.06
CA ASN A 94 -8.07 -1.10 -16.99
C ASN A 94 -8.88 -2.28 -16.39
N GLY A 95 -10.10 -2.02 -15.92
CA GLY A 95 -11.01 -3.04 -15.37
C GLY A 95 -10.59 -3.57 -14.00
N LEU A 96 -9.67 -2.91 -13.30
CA LEU A 96 -9.30 -3.27 -11.94
C LEU A 96 -10.44 -2.91 -10.98
N SER A 97 -11.03 -3.90 -10.33
CA SER A 97 -12.17 -3.72 -9.40
C SER A 97 -11.83 -2.89 -8.16
N ASP A 98 -10.55 -2.89 -7.77
CA ASP A 98 -10.07 -2.32 -6.50
C ASP A 98 -9.14 -1.12 -6.73
N TRP A 99 -9.23 -0.50 -7.91
CA TRP A 99 -8.43 0.68 -8.23
C TRP A 99 -8.95 1.91 -7.48
N GLU A 100 -8.04 2.61 -6.81
CA GLU A 100 -8.31 3.91 -6.20
C GLU A 100 -7.37 4.97 -6.79
N PRO A 101 -7.85 6.19 -7.06
CA PRO A 101 -7.03 7.25 -7.62
C PRO A 101 -5.90 7.64 -6.69
N TYR A 102 -4.66 7.59 -7.18
CA TYR A 102 -3.48 8.11 -6.51
C TYR A 102 -2.89 9.29 -7.27
N ILE A 103 -3.16 10.50 -6.77
CA ILE A 103 -2.57 11.73 -7.29
C ILE A 103 -1.07 11.75 -6.98
N ILE A 104 -0.25 11.70 -8.03
CA ILE A 104 1.20 11.77 -7.91
C ILE A 104 1.58 13.20 -7.48
N PRO A 105 2.40 13.38 -6.45
CA PRO A 105 2.77 14.72 -6.03
C PRO A 105 3.67 15.40 -7.07
N GLU A 106 3.50 16.71 -7.22
CA GLU A 106 4.33 17.52 -8.11
C GLU A 106 5.72 17.80 -7.54
N GLU A 107 5.85 17.73 -6.22
CA GLU A 107 7.14 17.84 -5.54
C GLU A 107 7.54 16.46 -5.02
N PRO A 108 8.82 16.06 -5.18
CA PRO A 108 9.33 14.87 -4.52
C PRO A 108 9.03 14.97 -3.03
N LEU A 109 8.45 13.92 -2.47
CA LEU A 109 8.29 13.84 -1.01
C LEU A 109 9.69 13.93 -0.41
N LYS A 110 9.92 14.95 0.44
CA LYS A 110 11.09 15.00 1.31
C LYS A 110 10.97 13.87 2.33
N LEU A 111 11.39 12.68 1.94
CA LEU A 111 11.46 11.56 2.86
C LEU A 111 12.62 11.83 3.83
N PRO A 112 12.43 11.60 5.15
CA PRO A 112 13.55 11.61 6.09
C PRO A 112 14.60 10.59 5.63
N ASP A 113 15.86 10.87 5.98
CA ASP A 113 17.08 10.25 5.46
C ASP A 113 16.93 8.77 5.05
N ASP A 114 17.42 8.49 3.85
CA ASP A 114 17.23 7.30 3.01
C ASP A 114 17.94 6.05 3.58
N SER A 115 17.60 5.66 4.80
CA SER A 115 18.04 4.37 5.34
C SER A 115 17.32 3.28 4.56
N GLY A 116 18.03 2.70 3.59
CA GLY A 116 17.50 1.77 2.61
C GLY A 116 16.60 0.65 3.18
N LEU A 117 17.18 -0.50 3.46
CA LEU A 117 16.51 -1.61 4.13
C LEU A 117 16.98 -1.59 5.58
N VAL A 118 16.05 -1.44 6.52
CA VAL A 118 16.34 -1.49 7.96
C VAL A 118 15.91 -2.87 8.49
N ILE A 119 16.81 -3.54 9.20
CA ILE A 119 16.52 -4.82 9.84
C ILE A 119 16.59 -4.60 11.36
N HIS A 120 15.45 -4.80 12.02
CA HIS A 120 15.34 -4.81 13.48
C HIS A 120 15.57 -6.25 13.96
N GLU A 121 16.82 -6.56 14.34
CA GLU A 121 17.26 -7.92 14.67
C GLU A 121 16.66 -8.45 15.97
N ASP A 122 16.44 -7.57 16.96
CA ASP A 122 15.87 -7.92 18.27
C ASP A 122 14.35 -8.16 18.24
N GLY A 123 13.77 -8.13 17.05
CA GLY A 123 12.38 -8.45 16.79
C GLY A 123 11.45 -7.24 16.89
N ARG A 124 10.42 -7.34 17.73
CA ARG A 124 9.31 -6.38 17.75
C ARG A 124 9.80 -4.98 18.13
N VAL A 125 9.55 -4.02 17.24
CA VAL A 125 9.79 -2.59 17.49
C VAL A 125 8.95 -2.04 18.64
N SER A 126 9.44 -0.98 19.28
CA SER A 126 8.74 -0.30 20.36
C SER A 126 7.42 0.34 19.88
N ILE A 127 6.50 0.60 20.81
CA ILE A 127 5.23 1.29 20.50
C ILE A 127 5.51 2.68 19.91
N GLY A 128 6.45 3.43 20.51
CA GLY A 128 6.85 4.76 20.03
C GLY A 128 7.35 4.73 18.58
N TYR A 129 8.21 3.77 18.27
CA TYR A 129 8.70 3.57 16.91
C TYR A 129 7.56 3.21 15.93
N LYS A 130 6.63 2.35 16.36
CA LYS A 130 5.46 1.99 15.56
C LYS A 130 4.56 3.20 15.32
N THR A 131 4.35 4.07 16.31
CA THR A 131 3.55 5.29 16.17
C THR A 131 4.19 6.29 15.22
N GLU A 132 5.52 6.49 15.31
CA GLU A 132 6.28 7.31 14.36
C GLU A 132 6.19 6.75 12.95
N PHE A 133 6.29 5.42 12.81
CA PHE A 133 6.14 4.75 11.53
C PHE A 133 4.77 5.02 10.91
N ILE A 134 3.67 4.95 11.64
CA ILE A 134 2.33 5.18 11.06
C ILE A 134 1.91 6.65 11.00
N ALA A 135 2.60 7.56 11.69
CA ALA A 135 2.22 8.96 11.81
C ALA A 135 2.13 9.71 10.47
N THR A 136 2.86 9.24 9.45
CA THR A 136 2.88 9.84 8.11
C THR A 136 1.81 9.28 7.16
N ALA A 137 0.90 8.43 7.65
CA ALA A 137 -0.14 7.85 6.82
C ALA A 137 -1.10 8.92 6.27
N GLN A 138 -1.41 8.83 4.98
CA GLN A 138 -2.28 9.75 4.26
C GLN A 138 -3.62 9.13 3.92
N LYS A 139 -3.65 7.83 3.62
CA LYS A 139 -4.85 7.11 3.20
C LYS A 139 -5.14 5.91 4.06
N GLU A 140 -4.14 5.06 4.32
CA GLU A 140 -4.40 3.83 5.05
C GLU A 140 -3.22 3.32 5.87
N VAL A 141 -3.58 2.60 6.92
CA VAL A 141 -2.68 1.76 7.71
C VAL A 141 -3.27 0.37 7.79
N ILE A 142 -2.47 -0.65 7.48
CA ILE A 142 -2.88 -2.05 7.51
C ILE A 142 -2.00 -2.80 8.50
N GLU A 143 -2.61 -3.43 9.49
CA GLU A 143 -1.96 -4.38 10.39
C GLU A 143 -2.46 -5.78 10.06
N VAL A 144 -1.55 -6.71 9.73
CA VAL A 144 -1.87 -8.13 9.53
C VAL A 144 -1.07 -8.96 10.51
N GLY A 145 -1.76 -9.82 11.26
CA GLY A 145 -1.11 -10.80 12.11
C GLY A 145 -2.01 -11.99 12.42
N VAL A 146 -1.52 -12.92 13.25
CA VAL A 146 -2.31 -14.09 13.63
C VAL A 146 -3.37 -13.74 14.67
N ARG A 147 -2.95 -13.26 15.85
CA ARG A 147 -3.85 -12.97 16.98
C ARG A 147 -4.09 -11.48 17.24
N LEU A 148 -3.14 -10.63 16.85
CA LEU A 148 -3.08 -9.20 17.21
C LEU A 148 -3.33 -8.90 18.70
N LYS A 149 -3.00 -9.83 19.61
CA LYS A 149 -3.18 -9.69 21.07
C LYS A 149 -2.52 -8.41 21.60
N THR A 150 -1.21 -8.25 21.38
CA THR A 150 -0.50 -7.06 21.85
C THR A 150 -1.01 -5.78 21.18
N PHE A 151 -1.41 -5.83 19.91
CA PHE A 151 -2.00 -4.69 19.25
C PHE A 151 -3.32 -4.27 19.93
N SER A 152 -4.18 -5.23 20.29
CA SER A 152 -5.41 -4.93 21.06
C SER A 152 -5.13 -4.37 22.45
N GLU A 153 -4.03 -4.78 23.08
CA GLU A 153 -3.61 -4.32 24.41
C GLU A 153 -3.08 -2.88 24.40
N TYR A 154 -2.57 -2.38 23.27
CA TYR A 154 -2.09 -1.00 23.14
C TYR A 154 -3.18 0.04 23.39
N PHE A 155 -4.45 -0.32 23.21
CA PHE A 155 -5.59 0.57 23.45
C PHE A 155 -6.08 0.58 24.90
N THR A 156 -5.55 -0.31 25.76
CA THR A 156 -6.02 -0.53 27.13
C THR A 156 -4.88 -0.62 28.16
N SER A 157 -3.67 -0.17 27.82
CA SER A 157 -2.55 -0.09 28.78
C SER A 157 -2.21 1.36 29.17
N ARG A 158 -2.10 1.67 30.48
CA ARG A 158 -1.92 3.02 31.11
C ARG A 158 -1.01 4.06 30.43
N ARG A 159 -0.08 3.68 29.54
CA ARG A 159 0.55 4.60 28.55
C ARG A 159 -0.41 4.90 27.38
N GLU A 160 -1.70 4.93 27.69
CA GLU A 160 -2.88 4.57 26.89
C GLU A 160 -3.25 5.66 25.89
N ASN A 161 -3.02 6.90 26.31
CA ASN A 161 -3.32 8.08 25.53
C ASN A 161 -2.43 8.13 24.28
N GLU A 162 -1.15 7.77 24.37
CA GLU A 162 -0.25 7.94 23.22
C GLU A 162 -0.73 7.14 22.00
N TYR A 163 -0.90 5.81 22.12
CA TYR A 163 -1.26 5.00 20.94
C TYR A 163 -2.67 5.30 20.42
N LYS A 164 -3.67 5.37 21.31
CA LYS A 164 -5.06 5.61 20.92
C LYS A 164 -5.26 7.03 20.38
N ASP A 165 -4.55 8.03 20.91
CA ASP A 165 -4.61 9.40 20.40
C ASP A 165 -3.94 9.51 19.02
N TYR A 166 -2.85 8.76 18.77
CA TYR A 166 -2.26 8.68 17.43
C TYR A 166 -3.24 8.11 16.42
N ILE A 167 -3.89 6.97 16.73
CA ILE A 167 -4.90 6.40 15.84
C ILE A 167 -6.08 7.37 15.65
N SER A 168 -6.59 7.97 16.73
CA SER A 168 -7.64 8.98 16.66
C SER A 168 -7.27 10.17 15.76
N THR A 169 -6.01 10.62 15.83
CA THR A 169 -5.49 11.70 15.00
C THR A 169 -5.47 11.32 13.52
N LEU A 170 -5.08 10.09 13.19
CA LEU A 170 -5.12 9.58 11.81
C LEU A 170 -6.57 9.45 11.31
N LEU A 171 -7.47 8.89 12.12
CA LEU A 171 -8.90 8.77 11.76
C LEU A 171 -9.54 10.14 11.54
N LYS A 172 -9.23 11.15 12.37
CA LYS A 172 -9.68 12.54 12.18
C LYS A 172 -9.22 13.15 10.84
N LYS A 173 -8.06 12.71 10.33
CA LYS A 173 -7.53 13.13 9.01
C LYS A 173 -8.14 12.37 7.83
N GLY A 174 -9.01 11.38 8.07
CA GLY A 174 -9.60 10.56 7.01
C GLY A 174 -8.84 9.28 6.68
N VAL A 175 -7.82 8.91 7.46
CA VAL A 175 -7.04 7.68 7.23
C VAL A 175 -7.88 6.46 7.64
N SER A 176 -7.87 5.42 6.82
CA SER A 176 -8.50 4.12 7.12
C SER A 176 -7.51 3.15 7.76
N PHE A 177 -7.83 2.66 8.96
CA PHE A 177 -7.04 1.67 9.67
C PHE A 177 -7.69 0.30 9.53
N LYS A 178 -6.97 -0.69 8.97
CA LYS A 178 -7.49 -2.05 8.72
C LYS A 178 -6.66 -3.08 9.48
N ALA A 179 -7.31 -3.86 10.34
CA ALA A 179 -6.68 -4.94 11.09
C ALA A 179 -7.15 -6.30 10.57
N TYR A 180 -6.21 -7.16 10.17
CA TYR A 180 -6.47 -8.50 9.65
C TYR A 180 -5.94 -9.56 10.62
N LEU A 181 -6.82 -10.47 11.03
CA LEU A 181 -6.52 -11.56 11.96
C LEU A 181 -6.83 -12.92 11.31
N LEU A 182 -6.15 -13.96 11.76
CA LEU A 182 -6.53 -15.31 11.34
C LEU A 182 -7.91 -15.65 11.94
N ASP A 183 -8.79 -16.27 11.16
CA ASP A 183 -10.10 -16.72 11.66
C ASP A 183 -9.89 -17.84 12.70
N PRO A 184 -10.24 -17.63 14.00
CA PRO A 184 -10.02 -18.62 15.05
C PRO A 184 -10.85 -19.89 14.88
N ASP A 185 -11.91 -19.86 14.07
CA ASP A 185 -12.78 -21.00 13.81
C ASP A 185 -12.40 -21.72 12.50
N SER A 186 -11.29 -21.34 11.87
CA SER A 186 -10.78 -21.96 10.64
C SER A 186 -9.89 -23.18 10.91
N ASN A 187 -9.82 -24.09 9.92
CA ASN A 187 -8.91 -25.23 9.99
C ASN A 187 -7.45 -24.79 9.95
N GLU A 188 -7.14 -23.70 9.25
CA GLU A 188 -5.82 -23.10 9.14
C GLU A 188 -5.31 -22.64 10.51
N ALA A 189 -6.17 -22.03 11.32
CA ALA A 189 -5.83 -21.66 12.70
C ALA A 189 -5.50 -22.88 13.56
N ARG A 190 -6.36 -23.90 13.51
CA ARG A 190 -6.12 -25.15 14.23
C ARG A 190 -4.79 -25.80 13.83
N LEU A 191 -4.57 -25.99 12.53
CA LEU A 191 -3.33 -26.59 12.01
C LEU A 191 -2.09 -25.80 12.42
N TYR A 192 -2.14 -24.47 12.32
CA TYR A 192 -1.02 -23.60 12.67
C TYR A 192 -0.66 -23.68 14.17
N PHE A 193 -1.66 -23.65 15.06
CA PHE A 193 -1.39 -23.69 16.50
C PHE A 193 -1.12 -25.11 17.01
N ASP A 194 -1.74 -26.15 16.45
CA ASP A 194 -1.44 -27.54 16.79
C ASP A 194 0.03 -27.87 16.50
N ASP A 195 0.57 -27.39 15.38
CA ASP A 195 1.98 -27.61 15.04
C ASP A 195 2.92 -26.83 15.96
N ARG A 196 2.62 -25.55 16.24
CA ARG A 196 3.43 -24.73 17.14
C ARG A 196 3.38 -25.18 18.60
N ALA A 197 2.25 -25.68 19.07
CA ALA A 197 2.08 -26.17 20.44
C ALA A 197 2.99 -27.36 20.77
N ARG A 198 3.47 -28.10 19.75
CA ARG A 198 4.45 -29.19 19.92
C ARG A 198 5.80 -28.73 20.46
N VAL A 199 6.15 -27.47 20.21
CA VAL A 199 7.42 -26.87 20.62
C VAL A 199 7.27 -25.70 21.60
N GLN A 200 6.06 -25.12 21.68
CA GLN A 200 5.75 -24.00 22.56
C GLN A 200 4.40 -24.26 23.25
N GLU A 201 4.41 -24.84 24.45
CA GLU A 201 3.20 -25.21 25.19
C GLU A 201 2.21 -24.04 25.38
N SER A 202 2.71 -22.81 25.49
CA SER A 202 1.90 -21.57 25.57
C SER A 202 1.01 -21.31 24.35
N GLU A 203 1.21 -22.03 23.25
CA GLU A 203 0.39 -21.93 22.03
C GLU A 203 -0.88 -22.78 22.10
N SER A 204 -1.01 -23.70 23.07
CA SER A 204 -2.19 -24.57 23.24
C SER A 204 -3.50 -23.79 23.42
N ASP A 205 -3.46 -22.67 24.15
CA ASP A 205 -4.62 -21.81 24.39
C ASP A 205 -4.78 -20.67 23.37
N ALA A 206 -3.98 -20.67 22.29
CA ALA A 206 -3.90 -19.55 21.35
C ALA A 206 -5.25 -19.17 20.72
N ILE A 207 -6.10 -20.16 20.39
CA ILE A 207 -7.42 -19.92 19.80
C ILE A 207 -8.34 -19.17 20.77
N ALA A 208 -8.33 -19.53 22.06
CA ALA A 208 -9.12 -18.84 23.06
C ALA A 208 -8.63 -17.40 23.27
N GLU A 209 -7.32 -17.17 23.23
CA GLU A 209 -6.74 -15.83 23.26
C GLU A 209 -7.12 -14.97 22.05
N MET A 210 -7.18 -15.57 20.85
CA MET A 210 -7.59 -14.88 19.63
C MET A 210 -9.02 -14.36 19.73
N LYS A 211 -9.95 -15.18 20.22
CA LYS A 211 -11.35 -14.77 20.40
C LYS A 211 -11.46 -13.56 21.33
N LYS A 212 -10.72 -13.56 22.44
CA LYS A 212 -10.64 -12.42 23.37
C LYS A 212 -10.05 -11.16 22.69
N ALA A 213 -9.01 -11.32 21.87
CA ALA A 213 -8.41 -10.19 21.15
C ALA A 213 -9.39 -9.59 20.12
N ILE A 214 -10.13 -10.44 19.38
CA ILE A 214 -11.16 -10.02 18.42
C ILE A 214 -12.27 -9.24 19.13
N GLU A 215 -12.79 -9.76 20.25
CA GLU A 215 -13.83 -9.06 21.03
C GLU A 215 -13.38 -7.68 21.50
N LYS A 216 -12.12 -7.55 21.97
CA LYS A 216 -11.54 -6.26 22.36
C LYS A 216 -11.47 -5.30 21.17
N LEU A 217 -10.96 -5.78 20.03
CA LEU A 217 -10.84 -4.96 18.83
C LEU A 217 -12.21 -4.49 18.33
N ILE A 218 -13.24 -5.35 18.33
CA ILE A 218 -14.61 -4.97 17.95
C ILE A 218 -15.13 -3.84 18.84
N ARG A 219 -14.87 -3.88 20.15
CA ARG A 219 -15.25 -2.80 21.07
C ARG A 219 -14.53 -1.48 20.72
N ILE A 220 -13.23 -1.55 20.42
CA ILE A 220 -12.42 -0.41 20.01
C ILE A 220 -12.93 0.18 18.67
N ALA A 221 -13.25 -0.66 17.70
CA ALA A 221 -13.80 -0.23 16.41
C ALA A 221 -15.12 0.54 16.57
N LYS A 222 -16.05 -0.02 17.39
CA LYS A 222 -17.32 0.63 17.72
C LYS A 222 -17.13 1.96 18.45
N GLU A 223 -16.15 2.05 19.34
CA GLU A 223 -15.82 3.31 20.01
C GLU A 223 -15.39 4.37 19.00
N PHE A 224 -14.51 4.04 18.05
CA PHE A 224 -14.10 4.99 17.01
C PHE A 224 -15.25 5.37 16.07
N GLU A 225 -16.12 4.43 15.73
CA GLU A 225 -17.32 4.70 14.92
C GLU A 225 -18.28 5.69 15.60
N GLN A 226 -18.49 5.57 16.91
CA GLN A 226 -19.30 6.50 17.70
C GLN A 226 -18.77 7.93 17.68
N ASN A 227 -17.46 8.11 17.51
CA ASN A 227 -16.83 9.43 17.39
C ASN A 227 -17.03 10.08 16.00
N ARG A 228 -17.57 9.34 15.01
CA ARG A 228 -17.89 9.84 13.65
C ARG A 228 -16.70 10.52 12.96
N TYR A 229 -15.51 9.95 13.12
CA TYR A 229 -14.34 10.44 12.39
C TYR A 229 -14.49 10.22 10.87
N PRO A 230 -13.85 11.05 10.03
CA PRO A 230 -13.87 10.85 8.57
C PRO A 230 -13.20 9.55 8.12
N GLY A 231 -12.20 9.08 8.86
CA GLY A 231 -11.53 7.80 8.64
C GLY A 231 -12.27 6.63 9.29
N SER A 232 -11.84 5.41 8.96
CA SER A 232 -12.46 4.17 9.45
C SER A 232 -11.49 3.31 10.26
N PHE A 233 -11.99 2.57 11.25
CA PHE A 233 -11.25 1.51 11.93
C PHE A 233 -11.96 0.18 11.68
N GLU A 234 -11.35 -0.68 10.88
CA GLU A 234 -11.99 -1.87 10.33
C GLU A 234 -11.25 -3.14 10.75
N ILE A 235 -12.00 -4.21 10.98
CA ILE A 235 -11.46 -5.50 11.39
C ILE A 235 -11.88 -6.56 10.38
N TYR A 236 -10.93 -7.39 9.99
CA TYR A 236 -11.11 -8.45 9.03
C TYR A 236 -10.53 -9.77 9.56
N ILE A 237 -11.13 -10.88 9.14
CA ILE A 237 -10.60 -12.22 9.39
C ILE A 237 -10.26 -12.94 8.07
N TYR A 238 -9.09 -13.56 7.98
CA TYR A 238 -8.63 -14.33 6.81
C TYR A 238 -8.49 -15.82 7.12
N LYS A 239 -8.39 -16.65 6.07
CA LYS A 239 -8.29 -18.12 6.15
C LYS A 239 -7.11 -18.66 5.34
N HIS A 240 -5.90 -18.36 5.81
CA HIS A 240 -4.65 -18.82 5.21
C HIS A 240 -3.64 -19.10 6.31
N ILE A 241 -2.75 -20.08 6.11
CA ILE A 241 -1.65 -20.33 7.06
C ILE A 241 -0.75 -19.08 7.10
N PRO A 242 -0.55 -18.46 8.27
CA PRO A 242 0.27 -17.26 8.38
C PRO A 242 1.73 -17.53 8.02
N TYR A 243 2.32 -16.65 7.21
CA TYR A 243 3.75 -16.69 6.88
C TYR A 243 4.48 -15.39 7.27
N ASN A 244 3.77 -14.26 7.28
CA ASN A 244 4.29 -12.95 7.67
C ASN A 244 3.31 -12.16 8.53
N HIS A 245 3.85 -11.38 9.45
CA HIS A 245 3.19 -10.21 10.02
C HIS A 245 3.48 -9.00 9.13
N PHE A 246 2.46 -8.19 8.83
CA PHE A 246 2.61 -6.94 8.08
C PHE A 246 2.14 -5.75 8.90
N LEU A 247 2.89 -4.65 8.85
CA LEU A 247 2.38 -3.30 9.11
C LEU A 247 2.68 -2.48 7.87
N VAL A 248 1.65 -2.05 7.15
CA VAL A 248 1.76 -1.30 5.90
C VAL A 248 1.14 0.06 6.05
N VAL A 249 1.81 1.07 5.54
CA VAL A 249 1.30 2.44 5.44
C VAL A 249 1.18 2.77 3.96
N ASP A 250 0.00 3.24 3.56
CA ASP A 250 -0.25 3.84 2.26
C ASP A 250 0.15 2.93 1.08
N ARG A 251 -0.39 1.70 1.04
CA ARG A 251 0.15 0.60 0.20
C ARG A 251 0.26 0.95 -1.29
N GLN A 252 -0.65 1.79 -1.77
CA GLN A 252 -0.74 2.17 -3.18
C GLN A 252 0.03 3.46 -3.51
N LEU A 253 0.49 4.23 -2.52
CA LEU A 253 1.18 5.49 -2.73
C LEU A 253 2.67 5.27 -2.99
N GLU A 254 3.33 6.30 -3.53
CA GLU A 254 4.78 6.30 -3.74
C GLU A 254 5.56 6.30 -2.42
N GLY A 255 5.05 7.03 -1.42
CA GLY A 255 5.57 7.04 -0.05
C GLY A 255 5.21 5.79 0.77
N GLY A 256 4.60 4.78 0.14
CA GLY A 256 4.20 3.55 0.80
C GLY A 256 5.38 2.84 1.45
N LYS A 257 5.16 2.32 2.66
CA LYS A 257 6.20 1.66 3.46
C LYS A 257 5.65 0.46 4.21
N MET A 258 6.51 -0.52 4.45
CA MET A 258 6.15 -1.77 5.12
C MET A 258 7.14 -2.11 6.22
N MET A 259 6.62 -2.64 7.32
CA MET A 259 7.33 -3.51 8.24
C MET A 259 6.83 -4.93 8.06
N VAL A 260 7.74 -5.86 7.79
CA VAL A 260 7.43 -7.27 7.60
C VAL A 260 8.24 -8.11 8.57
N SER A 261 7.57 -9.03 9.28
CA SER A 261 8.24 -9.98 10.16
C SER A 261 7.79 -11.39 9.83
N HIS A 262 8.76 -12.24 9.49
CA HIS A 262 8.50 -13.63 9.09
C HIS A 262 8.22 -14.48 10.32
N TYR A 263 7.20 -15.34 10.25
CA TYR A 263 6.95 -16.31 11.32
C TYR A 263 8.00 -17.41 11.28
N LEU A 264 8.97 -17.35 12.18
CA LEU A 264 9.97 -18.40 12.35
C LEU A 264 9.42 -19.53 13.23
N TYR A 265 9.63 -20.77 12.80
CA TYR A 265 9.22 -21.95 13.57
C TYR A 265 9.99 -22.02 14.89
N ALA A 266 9.32 -22.42 15.97
CA ALA A 266 9.86 -22.47 17.34
C ALA A 266 10.37 -21.13 17.94
N THR A 267 10.34 -20.02 17.21
CA THR A 267 10.64 -18.67 17.73
C THR A 267 9.35 -17.92 18.05
N ARG A 268 9.32 -17.11 19.11
CA ARG A 268 8.16 -16.27 19.39
C ARG A 268 8.10 -15.13 18.38
N ARG A 269 6.91 -14.73 17.94
CA ARG A 269 6.76 -13.60 16.99
C ARG A 269 7.45 -12.32 17.49
N ALA A 270 7.45 -12.09 18.81
CA ALA A 270 8.06 -10.89 19.38
C ALA A 270 9.59 -10.83 19.19
N GLU A 271 10.23 -11.98 18.94
CA GLU A 271 11.67 -12.15 18.75
C GLU A 271 12.03 -12.32 17.27
N CYS A 272 11.04 -12.43 16.37
CA CYS A 272 11.30 -12.57 14.94
C CYS A 272 11.71 -11.22 14.35
N PRO A 273 12.77 -11.16 13.53
CA PRO A 273 13.28 -9.90 12.98
C PRO A 273 12.22 -9.16 12.17
N VAL A 274 12.31 -7.84 12.15
CA VAL A 274 11.40 -6.98 11.36
C VAL A 274 12.19 -6.29 10.26
N TRP A 275 11.76 -6.47 9.02
CA TRP A 275 12.29 -5.79 7.86
C TRP A 275 11.45 -4.56 7.57
N GLU A 276 12.08 -3.40 7.54
CA GLU A 276 11.46 -2.14 7.19
C GLU A 276 12.04 -1.61 5.88
N PHE A 277 11.14 -1.30 4.94
CA PHE A 277 11.52 -0.78 3.63
C PHE A 277 10.39 0.03 3.01
N ARG A 278 10.75 0.86 2.03
CA ARG A 278 9.85 1.78 1.33
C ARG A 278 9.74 1.41 -0.14
N ARG A 279 8.62 1.80 -0.76
CA ARG A 279 8.41 1.61 -2.20
C ARG A 279 9.41 2.42 -3.03
N SER A 280 9.70 3.64 -2.61
CA SER A 280 10.65 4.53 -3.29
C SER A 280 12.09 4.00 -3.29
N THR A 281 12.51 3.35 -2.20
CA THR A 281 13.91 2.93 -1.99
C THR A 281 14.14 1.47 -2.42
N HIS A 282 13.14 0.61 -2.23
CA HIS A 282 13.18 -0.83 -2.55
C HIS A 282 11.97 -1.28 -3.38
N PRO A 283 11.74 -0.71 -4.58
CA PRO A 283 10.50 -0.92 -5.33
C PRO A 283 10.24 -2.39 -5.68
N LYS A 284 11.29 -3.17 -6.01
CA LYS A 284 11.16 -4.60 -6.32
C LYS A 284 10.77 -5.43 -5.10
N LEU A 285 11.42 -5.19 -3.95
CA LEU A 285 11.12 -5.87 -2.70
C LEU A 285 9.70 -5.52 -2.24
N TYR A 286 9.37 -4.23 -2.28
CA TYR A 286 8.05 -3.72 -1.95
C TYR A 286 6.95 -4.38 -2.79
N GLU A 287 7.11 -4.44 -4.11
CA GLU A 287 6.12 -5.04 -4.99
C GLU A 287 5.93 -6.54 -4.71
N MET A 288 7.01 -7.26 -4.37
CA MET A 288 6.91 -8.68 -4.00
C MET A 288 6.05 -8.87 -2.74
N TYR A 289 6.33 -8.12 -1.66
CA TYR A 289 5.55 -8.22 -0.42
C TYR A 289 4.14 -7.64 -0.55
N HIS A 290 3.97 -6.59 -1.35
CA HIS A 290 2.67 -6.01 -1.66
C HIS A 290 1.76 -7.03 -2.36
N ARG A 291 2.25 -7.68 -3.42
CA ARG A 291 1.50 -8.75 -4.11
C ARG A 291 1.16 -9.91 -3.16
N SER A 292 2.10 -10.27 -2.28
CA SER A 292 1.88 -11.29 -1.25
C SER A 292 0.74 -10.89 -0.31
N LEU A 293 0.78 -9.66 0.21
CA LEU A 293 -0.24 -9.10 1.10
C LEU A 293 -1.61 -9.08 0.43
N VAL A 294 -1.71 -8.54 -0.79
CA VAL A 294 -2.98 -8.45 -1.54
C VAL A 294 -3.59 -9.84 -1.70
N SER A 295 -2.79 -10.81 -2.16
CA SER A 295 -3.25 -12.20 -2.34
C SER A 295 -3.68 -12.83 -1.02
N PHE A 296 -3.02 -12.48 0.09
CA PHE A 296 -3.29 -13.02 1.42
C PHE A 296 -4.60 -12.50 2.02
N VAL A 297 -4.98 -11.25 1.72
CA VAL A 297 -6.17 -10.62 2.30
C VAL A 297 -7.37 -10.56 1.35
N GLN A 298 -7.24 -11.02 0.10
CA GLN A 298 -8.27 -10.89 -0.95
C GLN A 298 -9.64 -11.51 -0.60
N HIS A 299 -9.68 -12.50 0.30
CA HIS A 299 -10.91 -13.17 0.73
C HIS A 299 -11.23 -12.94 2.21
N ALA A 300 -10.59 -11.94 2.81
CA ALA A 300 -10.83 -11.64 4.21
C ALA A 300 -12.26 -11.11 4.41
N LYS A 301 -12.93 -11.59 5.46
CA LYS A 301 -14.28 -11.18 5.81
C LYS A 301 -14.23 -10.06 6.84
N ARG A 302 -14.92 -8.95 6.58
CA ARG A 302 -15.10 -7.87 7.55
C ARG A 302 -15.94 -8.33 8.74
N LEU A 303 -15.50 -7.96 9.94
CA LEU A 303 -16.24 -8.14 11.19
C LEU A 303 -17.10 -6.90 11.51
N PRO A 304 -18.20 -7.08 12.26
CA PRO A 304 -19.13 -6.00 12.61
C PRO A 304 -18.60 -5.03 13.68
#